data_AF-A0A7C5SP42-F1
#
_entry.id   AF-A0A7C5SP42-F1
#
_cell.length_a   1.000
_cell.length_b   1.000
_cell.length_c   1.000
_cell.angle_alpha   90.00
_cell.angle_beta   90.00
_cell.angle_gamma   90.00
#
_symmetry.space_group_name_H-M   'P 1'
#
loop_
_entity.id
_entity.type
_entity.pdbx_description
1 polymer ?
#
loop_
_entity_poly.entity_id
_entity_poly.type
_entity_poly.pdbx_seq_one_letter_code
_entity_poly.pdbx_strand_id
1 'polypeptide(L)'
;ARRLLERWPDAPDCAVRAALIHDAGKSLRPYNVWERIFTALLERWAPEVEPYPLRTGLTGAWQVRRHHPRYAADRIADPCVARLVGEHHSGTSPWAVRLRAIDAEF
;
A
#
# COMPACT_ATOMS: atom_id res chain seq x y z
N ALA A 1 6.40 11.06 -1.10
CA ALA A 1 7.57 11.57 -0.34
C ALA A 1 7.74 13.09 -0.36
N ARG A 2 7.89 13.75 -1.53
CA ARG A 2 8.10 15.22 -1.59
C ARG A 2 7.03 16.02 -0.81
N ARG A 3 5.74 15.75 -1.04
CA ARG A 3 4.64 16.39 -0.30
C ARG A 3 4.67 16.15 1.21
N LEU A 4 5.15 14.98 1.64
CA LEU A 4 5.31 14.68 3.07
C LEU A 4 6.31 15.65 3.68
N LEU A 5 7.44 15.88 3.01
CA LEU A 5 8.47 16.82 3.45
C LEU A 5 8.03 18.29 3.35
N GLU A 6 7.27 18.65 2.31
CA GLU A 6 6.70 20.01 2.18
C GLU A 6 5.75 20.34 3.35
N ARG A 7 4.94 19.37 3.79
CA ARG A 7 3.93 19.56 4.84
C ARG A 7 4.45 19.29 6.25
N TRP A 8 5.43 18.39 6.37
CA TRP A 8 6.10 18.04 7.62
C TRP A 8 7.62 17.95 7.39
N PRO A 9 8.34 19.08 7.44
CA PRO A 9 9.78 19.13 7.23
C PRO A 9 10.56 18.24 8.22
N ASP A 10 10.05 18.11 9.45
CA ASP A 10 10.65 17.29 10.52
C ASP A 10 10.28 15.81 10.43
N ALA A 11 9.87 15.32 9.24
CA ALA A 11 9.54 13.91 9.07
C ALA A 11 10.78 13.03 9.33
N PRO A 12 10.67 11.98 10.17
CA PRO A 12 11.78 11.08 10.40
C PRO A 12 12.11 10.33 9.11
N ASP A 13 13.38 9.93 8.96
CA ASP A 13 13.89 9.21 7.79
C ASP A 13 12.98 8.03 7.39
N CYS A 14 12.56 7.21 8.36
CA CYS A 14 11.72 6.06 8.06
C CYS A 14 10.32 6.44 7.53
N ALA A 15 9.75 7.60 7.88
CA ALA A 15 8.48 8.06 7.30
C ALA A 15 8.66 8.54 5.86
N VAL A 16 9.77 9.21 5.56
CA VAL A 16 10.10 9.65 4.20
C VAL A 16 10.33 8.44 3.29
N ARG A 17 11.11 7.46 3.76
CA ARG A 17 11.34 6.20 3.06
C ARG A 17 10.04 5.41 2.88
N ALA A 18 9.22 5.28 3.92
CA ALA A 18 7.90 4.65 3.80
C ALA A 18 7.04 5.37 2.74
N ALA A 19 7.04 6.70 2.69
CA ALA A 19 6.33 7.47 1.66
C ALA A 19 6.84 7.23 0.23
N LEU A 20 8.08 6.78 0.05
CA LEU A 20 8.63 6.42 -1.26
C LEU A 20 8.19 5.02 -1.68
N ILE A 21 8.07 4.07 -0.74
CA ILE A 21 7.94 2.64 -1.06
C ILE A 21 6.64 1.97 -0.57
N HIS A 22 5.71 2.71 0.03
CA HIS A 22 4.46 2.15 0.59
C HIS A 22 3.66 1.31 -0.41
N ASP A 23 3.74 1.70 -1.69
CA ASP A 23 3.07 1.05 -2.80
C ASP A 23 3.86 -0.07 -3.49
N ALA A 24 5.07 -0.40 -3.03
CA ALA A 24 5.92 -1.40 -3.67
C ALA A 24 5.24 -2.77 -3.82
N GLY A 25 4.33 -3.11 -2.89
CA GLY A 25 3.54 -4.34 -2.93
C GLY A 25 2.56 -4.43 -4.11
N LYS A 26 2.21 -3.31 -4.75
CA LYS A 26 1.40 -3.28 -5.97
C LYS A 26 2.13 -3.92 -7.16
N SER A 27 3.47 -4.01 -7.08
CA SER A 27 4.35 -4.51 -8.16
C SER A 27 4.61 -6.02 -8.09
N LEU A 28 3.98 -6.76 -7.19
CA LEU A 28 4.16 -8.22 -7.10
C LEU A 28 3.60 -9.00 -8.30
N ARG A 29 2.77 -8.37 -9.12
CA ARG A 29 2.20 -8.96 -10.33
C ARG A 29 2.39 -7.98 -11.49
N PRO A 30 2.57 -8.48 -12.73
CA PRO A 30 2.52 -7.64 -13.91
C PRO A 30 1.21 -6.83 -13.94
N TYR A 31 1.31 -5.56 -14.33
CA TYR A 31 0.17 -4.69 -14.45
C TYR A 31 -0.74 -5.13 -15.60
N ASN A 32 -2.03 -5.33 -15.30
CA ASN A 32 -3.05 -5.64 -16.29
C ASN A 32 -4.19 -4.61 -16.21
N VAL A 33 -4.42 -3.89 -17.30
CA VAL A 33 -5.42 -2.82 -17.39
C VAL A 33 -6.83 -3.35 -17.15
N TRP A 34 -7.19 -4.50 -17.70
CA TRP A 34 -8.52 -5.09 -17.55
C TRP A 34 -8.76 -5.54 -16.11
N GLU A 35 -7.79 -6.22 -15.50
CA GLU A 35 -7.88 -6.56 -14.08
C GLU A 35 -8.10 -5.30 -13.23
N ARG A 36 -7.36 -4.22 -13.48
CA ARG A 36 -7.53 -2.96 -12.73
C ARG A 36 -8.93 -2.35 -12.90
N ILE A 37 -9.45 -2.31 -14.13
CA ILE A 37 -10.79 -1.79 -14.41
C ILE A 37 -11.85 -2.62 -13.68
N PHE A 38 -11.81 -3.95 -13.83
CA PHE A 38 -12.80 -4.83 -13.19
C PHE A 38 -12.70 -4.84 -11.67
N THR A 39 -11.48 -4.84 -11.10
CA THR A 39 -11.28 -4.76 -9.65
C THR A 39 -11.88 -3.46 -9.07
N ALA A 40 -11.78 -2.34 -9.79
CA ALA A 40 -12.38 -1.07 -9.38
C ALA A 40 -13.90 -1.05 -9.56
N LEU A 41 -14.41 -1.46 -10.73
CA LEU A 41 -15.85 -1.48 -11.01
C LEU A 41 -16.61 -2.45 -10.09
N LEU A 42 -15.97 -3.56 -9.73
CA LEU A 42 -16.57 -4.61 -8.92
C LEU A 42 -16.17 -4.55 -7.45
N GLU A 43 -15.60 -3.45 -6.98
CA GLU A 43 -15.09 -3.31 -5.61
C GLU A 43 -16.16 -3.62 -4.55
N ARG A 44 -17.40 -3.16 -4.77
CA ARG A 44 -18.53 -3.42 -3.86
C ARG A 44 -18.89 -4.91 -3.73
N TRP A 45 -18.53 -5.71 -4.73
CA TRP A 45 -18.77 -7.16 -4.77
C TRP A 45 -17.46 -7.95 -4.65
N ALA A 46 -16.36 -7.31 -4.26
CA ALA A 46 -15.09 -7.98 -4.08
C ALA A 46 -15.22 -9.01 -2.96
N PRO A 47 -14.85 -10.28 -3.19
CA PRO A 47 -14.85 -11.29 -2.15
C PRO A 47 -13.78 -10.97 -1.11
N GLU A 48 -13.98 -11.51 0.10
CA GLU A 48 -12.89 -11.63 1.06
C GLU A 48 -11.79 -12.51 0.42
N VAL A 49 -10.56 -12.01 0.36
CA VAL A 49 -9.43 -12.73 -0.23
C VAL A 49 -8.32 -12.86 0.80
N GLU A 50 -7.83 -14.08 0.99
CA GLU A 50 -6.65 -14.32 1.81
C GLU A 50 -5.40 -13.73 1.11
N PRO A 51 -4.39 -13.23 1.86
CA PRO A 51 -3.19 -12.66 1.26
C PRO A 51 -2.29 -13.71 0.59
N TYR A 52 -2.35 -14.96 1.02
CA TYR A 52 -1.48 -16.02 0.50
C TYR A 52 -2.26 -17.33 0.27
N PRO A 53 -1.85 -18.16 -0.71
CA PRO A 53 -0.85 -17.87 -1.75
C PRO A 53 -1.35 -16.83 -2.76
N LEU A 54 -0.42 -16.09 -3.37
CA LEU A 54 -0.75 -15.08 -4.38
C LEU A 54 -1.31 -15.76 -5.64
N ARG A 55 -2.50 -15.34 -6.06
CA ARG A 55 -3.24 -15.89 -7.21
C ARG A 55 -3.04 -15.01 -8.45
N THR A 56 -3.44 -15.54 -9.60
CA THR A 56 -3.54 -14.80 -10.87
C THR A 56 -4.99 -14.32 -11.10
N GLY A 57 -5.23 -13.57 -12.18
CA GLY A 57 -6.56 -13.08 -12.54
C GLY A 57 -7.11 -12.04 -11.55
N LEU A 58 -8.44 -11.87 -11.57
CA LEU A 58 -9.15 -10.90 -10.72
C LEU A 58 -8.97 -11.16 -9.23
N THR A 59 -8.92 -12.42 -8.79
CA THR A 59 -8.62 -12.76 -7.39
C THR A 59 -7.24 -12.26 -6.98
N GLY A 60 -6.23 -12.46 -7.83
CA GLY A 60 -4.89 -11.90 -7.62
C GLY A 60 -4.88 -10.37 -7.60
N ALA A 61 -5.74 -9.73 -8.40
CA ALA A 61 -5.83 -8.27 -8.45
C ALA A 61 -6.48 -7.70 -7.18
N TRP A 62 -7.55 -8.33 -6.67
CA TRP A 62 -8.14 -8.00 -5.38
C TRP A 62 -7.16 -8.24 -4.23
N GLN A 63 -6.40 -9.34 -4.27
CA GLN A 63 -5.34 -9.62 -3.31
C GLN A 63 -4.33 -8.47 -3.26
N VAL A 64 -3.82 -8.03 -4.41
CA VAL A 64 -2.88 -6.89 -4.49
C VAL A 64 -3.52 -5.60 -3.98
N ARG A 65 -4.74 -5.26 -4.43
CA ARG A 65 -5.42 -4.04 -3.98
C ARG A 65 -5.55 -4.00 -2.46
N ARG A 66 -5.97 -5.10 -1.83
CA ARG A 66 -6.24 -5.18 -0.40
C ARG A 66 -5.00 -5.32 0.46
N HIS A 67 -4.03 -6.12 0.01
CA HIS A 67 -2.91 -6.59 0.83
C HIS A 67 -1.55 -6.05 0.39
N HIS A 68 -1.47 -5.14 -0.59
CA HIS A 68 -0.19 -4.52 -0.95
C HIS A 68 0.58 -3.86 0.21
N PRO A 69 -0.05 -3.27 1.26
CA PRO A 69 0.71 -2.79 2.42
C PRO A 69 1.51 -3.91 3.08
N ARG A 70 0.86 -5.06 3.30
CA ARG A 70 1.48 -6.27 3.87
C ARG A 70 2.56 -6.83 2.95
N TYR A 71 2.26 -6.93 1.66
CA TYR A 71 3.21 -7.46 0.67
C TYR A 71 4.51 -6.66 0.58
N ALA A 72 4.42 -5.33 0.72
CA ALA A 72 5.58 -4.46 0.80
C ALA A 72 6.31 -4.62 2.15
N ALA A 73 5.56 -4.55 3.26
CA ALA A 73 6.11 -4.64 4.62
C ALA A 73 6.91 -5.94 4.85
N ASP A 74 6.38 -7.08 4.39
CA ASP A 74 7.02 -8.40 4.50
C ASP A 74 8.39 -8.49 3.81
N ARG A 75 8.74 -7.51 2.95
CA ARG A 75 10.00 -7.46 2.18
C ARG A 75 10.95 -6.34 2.61
N ILE A 76 10.57 -5.56 3.62
CA ILE A 76 11.37 -4.43 4.10
C ILE A 76 12.12 -4.87 5.36
N ALA A 77 13.46 -4.80 5.32
CA ALA A 77 14.30 -5.20 6.45
C ALA A 77 14.25 -4.22 7.63
N ASP A 78 14.07 -2.92 7.36
CA ASP A 78 14.01 -1.88 8.39
C ASP A 78 12.65 -1.92 9.13
N PRO A 79 12.62 -2.22 10.46
CA PRO A 79 11.37 -2.38 11.19
C PRO A 79 10.52 -1.11 11.26
N CYS A 80 11.13 0.08 11.31
CA CYS A 80 10.35 1.33 11.32
C CYS A 80 9.63 1.50 9.98
N VAL A 81 10.35 1.30 8.87
CA VAL A 81 9.79 1.45 7.52
C VAL A 81 8.75 0.37 7.26
N ALA A 82 9.05 -0.90 7.59
CA ALA A 82 8.13 -2.02 7.42
C ALA A 82 6.80 -1.78 8.16
N ARG A 83 6.87 -1.31 9.41
CA ARG A 83 5.68 -0.98 10.19
C ARG A 83 4.85 0.14 9.55
N LEU A 84 5.49 1.26 9.18
CA LEU A 84 4.78 2.40 8.57
C LEU A 84 4.17 2.04 7.21
N VAL A 85 4.86 1.23 6.41
CA VAL A 85 4.34 0.70 5.15
C VAL A 85 3.19 -0.28 5.40
N GLY A 86 3.29 -1.19 6.37
CA GLY A 86 2.20 -2.13 6.68
C GLY A 86 0.94 -1.42 7.19
N GLU A 87 1.11 -0.30 7.88
CA GLU A 87 0.05 0.48 8.51
C GLU A 87 -0.60 1.54 7.60
N HIS A 88 -0.12 1.80 6.37
CA HIS A 88 -0.53 3.02 5.65
C HIS A 88 -2.03 3.06 5.26
N HIS A 89 -2.70 1.92 5.12
CA HIS A 89 -4.15 1.89 4.86
C HIS A 89 -5.02 2.13 6.10
N SER A 90 -4.68 1.54 7.25
CA SER A 90 -5.58 1.42 8.41
C SER A 90 -4.92 1.73 9.76
N GLY A 91 -3.64 2.04 9.76
CA GLY A 91 -2.87 2.33 10.96
C GLY A 91 -3.27 3.64 11.62
N THR A 92 -3.08 3.66 12.93
CA THR A 92 -3.39 4.78 13.82
C THR A 92 -2.14 5.53 14.27
N SER A 93 -0.93 5.05 13.94
CA SER A 93 0.30 5.77 14.28
C SER A 93 0.32 7.14 13.57
N PRO A 94 0.88 8.20 14.21
CA PRO A 94 0.81 9.56 13.65
C PRO A 94 1.33 9.65 12.21
N TRP A 95 2.39 8.91 11.89
CA TRP A 95 2.97 8.88 10.55
C TRP A 95 2.16 8.03 9.56
N ALA A 96 1.54 6.93 9.99
CA ALA A 96 0.63 6.17 9.13
C ALA A 96 -0.60 7.01 8.73
N VAL A 97 -1.17 7.79 9.67
CA VAL A 97 -2.27 8.71 9.39
C VAL A 97 -1.86 9.80 8.39
N ARG A 98 -0.67 10.39 8.56
CA ARG A 98 -0.14 11.41 7.63
C ARG A 98 0.15 10.84 6.24
N LEU A 99 0.71 9.64 6.17
CA LEU A 99 0.95 8.94 4.91
C LEU A 99 -0.37 8.69 4.16
N ARG A 100 -1.38 8.15 4.84
CA ARG A 100 -2.72 7.93 4.28
C ARG A 100 -3.36 9.22 3.78
N ALA A 101 -3.22 10.32 4.53
CA ALA A 101 -3.78 11.60 4.15
C ALA A 101 -3.18 12.14 2.84
N ILE A 102 -1.88 11.93 2.61
CA ILE A 102 -1.22 12.31 1.34
C ILE A 102 -1.63 11.36 0.22
N ASP A 103 -1.73 10.06 0.50
CA ASP A 103 -2.07 9.05 -0.51
C ASP A 103 -3.49 9.26 -1.05
N ALA A 104 -4.45 9.59 -0.17
CA ALA A 104 -5.83 9.86 -0.54
C ALA A 104 -6.05 11.12 -1.41
N GLU A 105 -5.03 11.95 -1.62
CA GLU A 105 -5.09 13.06 -2.56
C GLU A 105 -4.97 12.59 -4.04
N PHE A 106 -4.77 11.29 -4.31
CA PHE A 106 -4.54 10.68 -5.64
C PHE A 106 -5.27 9.34 -5.83
#